data_AF-A0A1Y4DHV2-F1
#
_entry.id   AF-A0A1Y4DHV2-F1
#
_cell.length_a   1.000
_cell.length_b   1.000
_cell.length_c   1.000
_cell.angle_alpha   90.00
_cell.angle_beta   90.00
_cell.angle_gamma   90.00
#
_symmetry.space_group_name_H-M   'P 1'
#
loop_
_entity.id
_entity.type
_entity.pdbx_description
1 polymer ?
#
loop_
_entity_poly.entity_id
_entity_poly.type
_entity_poly.pdbx_seq_one_letter_code
_entity_poly.pdbx_strand_id
1 'polypeptide(L)'
;MPHTLKWFRPGRIIVVNDKMQQEYCYRLTALPGQRTEPRFTPQVSPAQMLAWGVFEGHYLNDCQEEFSAEWFARARQKLSPLRPDETKNCFGVKSRLPRGEWLKHGWILPFDPDPRG
;
A
#
# COMPACT_ATOMS: atom_id res chain seq x y z
N MET A 1 -12.72 -12.18 -2.44
CA MET A 1 -13.23 -11.90 -1.07
C MET A 1 -12.05 -11.66 -0.14
N PRO A 2 -11.93 -10.48 0.51
CA PRO A 2 -10.78 -10.14 1.34
C PRO A 2 -10.68 -11.04 2.58
N HIS A 3 -9.47 -11.40 2.96
CA HIS A 3 -9.19 -12.24 4.12
C HIS A 3 -9.12 -11.43 5.42
N THR A 4 -9.35 -12.08 6.57
CA THR A 4 -9.13 -11.44 7.87
C THR A 4 -7.65 -11.37 8.20
N LEU A 5 -7.24 -10.44 9.06
CA LEU A 5 -5.84 -10.27 9.47
C LEU A 5 -5.24 -11.55 10.06
N LYS A 6 -6.07 -12.36 10.74
CA LYS A 6 -5.68 -13.66 11.33
C LYS A 6 -5.30 -14.73 10.29
N TRP A 7 -5.76 -14.56 9.05
CA TRP A 7 -5.49 -15.48 7.95
C TRP A 7 -4.04 -15.37 7.43
N PHE A 8 -3.48 -14.16 7.47
CA PHE A 8 -2.12 -13.87 7.02
C PHE A 8 -1.10 -14.45 7.99
N ARG A 9 -0.49 -15.57 7.59
CA ARG A 9 0.53 -16.28 8.36
C ARG A 9 1.63 -16.80 7.43
N PRO A 10 2.87 -16.95 7.92
CA PRO A 10 3.94 -17.56 7.15
C PRO A 10 3.52 -18.88 6.50
N GLY A 11 3.96 -19.10 5.26
CA GLY A 11 3.65 -20.28 4.46
C GLY A 11 2.44 -20.13 3.53
N ARG A 12 1.54 -19.16 3.77
CA ARG A 12 0.44 -18.84 2.85
C ARG A 12 0.98 -18.28 1.52
N ILE A 13 0.23 -18.53 0.45
CA ILE A 13 0.47 -17.92 -0.86
C ILE A 13 -0.51 -16.77 -1.05
N ILE A 14 0.02 -15.61 -1.43
CA ILE A 14 -0.76 -14.47 -1.89
C ILE A 14 -0.74 -14.48 -3.41
N VAL A 15 -1.88 -14.18 -4.01
CA VAL A 15 -2.03 -13.96 -5.45
C VAL A 15 -2.41 -12.50 -5.65
N VAL A 16 -1.64 -11.79 -6.45
CA VAL A 16 -1.79 -10.38 -6.76
C VAL A 16 -2.49 -10.25 -8.10
N ASN A 17 -3.60 -9.51 -8.09
CA ASN A 17 -4.38 -9.16 -9.26
C ASN A 17 -4.77 -7.68 -9.13
N ASP A 18 -3.90 -6.79 -9.61
CA ASP A 18 -4.12 -5.34 -9.63
C ASP A 18 -4.01 -4.80 -11.07
N LYS A 19 -4.06 -3.49 -11.29
CA LYS A 19 -4.01 -2.94 -12.65
C LYS A 19 -2.68 -3.15 -13.38
N MET A 20 -1.60 -3.41 -12.64
CA MET A 20 -0.24 -3.56 -13.17
C MET A 20 0.15 -5.03 -13.32
N GLN A 21 -0.29 -5.88 -12.39
CA GLN A 21 0.10 -7.28 -12.28
C GLN A 21 -1.13 -8.20 -12.25
N GLN A 22 -1.04 -9.33 -12.94
CA GLN A 22 -2.05 -10.39 -12.92
C GLN A 22 -1.36 -11.71 -12.60
N GLU A 23 -1.98 -12.52 -11.75
CA GLU A 23 -1.55 -13.87 -11.35
C GLU A 23 -0.14 -13.96 -10.72
N TYR A 24 0.49 -12.82 -10.39
CA TYR A 24 1.73 -12.82 -9.64
C TYR A 24 1.49 -13.42 -8.26
N CYS A 25 2.38 -14.28 -7.80
CA CYS A 25 2.22 -14.92 -6.50
C CYS A 25 3.50 -14.92 -5.68
N TYR A 26 3.33 -14.81 -4.37
CA TYR A 26 4.44 -14.87 -3.42
C TYR A 26 4.03 -15.58 -2.14
N ARG A 27 5.03 -16.18 -1.47
CA ARG A 27 4.85 -16.85 -0.19
C ARG A 27 5.07 -15.86 0.95
N LEU A 28 4.13 -15.78 1.88
CA LEU A 28 4.33 -15.05 3.12
C LEU A 28 5.45 -15.72 3.94
N THR A 29 6.45 -14.95 4.33
CA THR A 29 7.58 -15.42 5.16
C THR A 29 7.50 -14.91 6.60
N ALA A 30 6.67 -13.91 6.86
CA ALA A 30 6.53 -13.26 8.17
C ALA A 30 5.06 -12.98 8.50
N LEU A 31 4.79 -12.72 9.79
CA LEU A 31 3.48 -12.24 10.23
C LEU A 31 3.26 -10.77 9.83
N PRO A 32 2.01 -10.34 9.62
CA PRO A 32 1.71 -8.92 9.42
C PRO A 32 2.29 -8.06 10.54
N GLY A 33 3.10 -7.06 10.17
CA GLY A 33 3.73 -6.14 11.12
C GLY A 33 4.98 -6.69 11.82
N GLN A 34 5.38 -7.94 11.57
CA GLN A 34 6.65 -8.47 12.05
C GLN A 34 7.82 -7.75 11.35
N ARG A 35 8.76 -7.25 12.15
CA ARG A 35 9.93 -6.49 11.69
C ARG A 35 11.19 -7.35 11.80
N THR A 36 12.05 -7.26 10.80
CA THR A 36 13.36 -7.93 10.80
C THR A 36 14.54 -6.95 10.91
N GLU A 37 14.34 -5.69 10.55
CA GLU A 37 15.35 -4.63 10.64
C GLU A 37 15.13 -3.77 11.90
N PRO A 38 16.04 -3.82 12.89
CA PRO A 38 15.90 -3.08 14.15
C PRO A 38 15.87 -1.56 13.99
N ARG A 39 16.51 -1.01 12.96
CA ARG A 39 16.52 0.45 12.70
C ARG A 39 15.22 0.96 12.11
N PHE A 40 14.32 0.08 11.68
CA PHE A 40 13.04 0.46 11.10
C PHE A 40 11.93 0.55 12.17
N THR A 41 11.84 1.71 12.82
CA THR A 41 10.90 2.02 13.91
C THR A 41 9.90 3.13 13.54
N PRO A 42 9.00 2.89 12.56
CA PRO A 42 7.96 3.85 12.20
C PRO A 42 6.97 4.00 13.35
N GLN A 43 6.51 5.23 13.54
CA GLN A 43 5.56 5.60 14.58
C GLN A 43 4.12 5.14 14.27
N VAL A 44 3.85 4.82 13.00
CA VAL A 44 2.52 4.46 12.49
C VAL A 44 2.60 3.21 11.63
N SER A 45 1.57 2.38 11.73
CA SER A 45 1.41 1.20 10.87
C SER A 45 0.81 1.58 9.51
N PRO A 46 1.05 0.78 8.46
CA PRO A 46 0.41 0.98 7.16
C PRO A 46 -1.13 1.01 7.24
N ALA A 47 -1.73 0.17 8.10
CA ALA A 47 -3.18 0.17 8.36
C ALA A 47 -3.68 1.52 8.91
N GLN A 48 -2.91 2.15 9.80
CA GLN A 48 -3.22 3.49 10.32
C GLN A 48 -3.07 4.55 9.23
N MET A 49 -1.99 4.50 8.45
CA MET A 49 -1.77 5.43 7.34
C MET A 49 -2.92 5.39 6.33
N LEU A 50 -3.41 4.20 5.99
CA LEU A 50 -4.57 4.02 5.12
C LEU A 50 -5.84 4.59 5.77
N ALA A 51 -6.07 4.31 7.05
CA ALA A 51 -7.22 4.84 7.80
C ALA A 51 -7.20 6.35 7.97
N TRP A 52 -6.04 6.98 7.88
CA TRP A 52 -5.87 8.44 7.90
C TRP A 52 -5.96 9.09 6.51
N GLY A 53 -5.96 8.28 5.45
CA GLY A 53 -6.06 8.75 4.07
C GLY A 53 -4.83 9.53 3.62
N VAL A 54 -3.64 9.26 4.20
CA VAL A 54 -2.42 10.07 3.98
C VAL A 54 -1.97 10.16 2.51
N PHE A 55 -2.52 9.32 1.64
CA PHE A 55 -2.30 9.29 0.19
C PHE A 55 -3.56 9.71 -0.59
N GLU A 56 -4.22 10.76 -0.12
CA GLU A 56 -5.40 11.38 -0.75
C GLU A 56 -6.52 10.39 -1.08
N GLY A 57 -6.64 9.34 -0.27
CA GLY A 57 -7.61 8.26 -0.45
C GLY A 57 -7.40 7.37 -1.68
N HIS A 58 -6.40 7.64 -2.53
CA HIS A 58 -6.26 6.93 -3.81
C HIS A 58 -5.39 5.66 -3.74
N TYR A 59 -4.83 5.35 -2.58
CA TYR A 59 -3.94 4.21 -2.38
C TYR A 59 -4.68 2.90 -2.09
N LEU A 60 -4.20 1.78 -2.65
CA LEU A 60 -4.71 0.40 -2.48
C LEU A 60 -6.19 0.19 -2.87
N ASN A 61 -6.70 0.95 -3.85
CA ASN A 61 -8.11 0.85 -4.24
C ASN A 61 -8.41 -0.32 -5.20
N ASP A 62 -7.42 -0.78 -5.95
CA ASP A 62 -7.52 -1.83 -6.99
C ASP A 62 -6.98 -3.20 -6.56
N CYS A 63 -6.45 -3.32 -5.35
CA CYS A 63 -5.87 -4.55 -4.79
C CYS A 63 -6.48 -4.93 -3.44
N GLN A 64 -7.76 -4.58 -3.19
CA GLN A 64 -8.38 -4.72 -1.87
C GLN A 64 -8.50 -6.17 -1.38
N GLU A 65 -8.46 -7.14 -2.29
CA GLU A 65 -8.49 -8.56 -1.93
C GLU A 65 -7.13 -9.09 -1.46
N GLU A 66 -6.03 -8.40 -1.78
CA GLU A 66 -4.67 -8.77 -1.36
C GLU A 66 -4.43 -8.46 0.12
N PHE A 67 -5.09 -7.44 0.66
CA PHE A 67 -4.90 -6.97 2.03
C PHE A 67 -6.06 -7.36 2.95
N SER A 68 -5.84 -7.27 4.26
CA SER A 68 -6.85 -7.72 5.23
C SER A 68 -8.09 -6.82 5.21
N ALA A 69 -9.29 -7.43 5.30
CA ALA A 69 -10.56 -6.73 5.36
C ALA A 69 -10.61 -5.66 6.48
N GLU A 70 -9.92 -5.89 7.60
CA GLU A 70 -9.84 -4.98 8.74
C GLU A 70 -9.19 -3.63 8.40
N TRP A 71 -8.26 -3.60 7.43
CA TRP A 71 -7.63 -2.35 7.00
C TRP A 71 -8.67 -1.45 6.32
N PHE A 72 -9.41 -2.00 5.36
CA PHE A 72 -10.43 -1.26 4.60
C PHE A 72 -11.66 -0.92 5.42
N ALA A 73 -12.03 -1.76 6.41
CA ALA A 73 -13.10 -1.45 7.34
C ALA A 73 -12.85 -0.13 8.09
N ARG A 74 -11.60 0.12 8.50
CA ARG A 74 -11.18 1.36 9.18
C ARG A 74 -10.98 2.54 8.22
N ALA A 75 -10.61 2.26 6.97
CA ALA A 75 -10.31 3.29 5.99
C ALA A 75 -11.49 3.70 5.09
N ARG A 76 -12.66 3.05 5.19
CA ARG A 76 -13.78 3.19 4.26
C ARG A 76 -14.13 4.64 3.89
N GLN A 77 -14.16 5.55 4.85
CA GLN A 77 -14.50 6.96 4.61
C GLN A 77 -13.37 7.78 3.96
N LYS A 78 -12.14 7.27 4.03
CA LYS A 78 -10.94 7.89 3.48
C LYS A 78 -10.62 7.42 2.07
N LEU A 79 -11.20 6.34 1.58
CA LEU A 79 -10.97 5.85 0.22
C LEU A 79 -11.57 6.80 -0.83
N SER A 80 -10.84 6.95 -1.92
CA SER A 80 -11.20 7.73 -3.11
C SER A 80 -10.76 6.96 -4.36
N PRO A 81 -11.54 5.96 -4.80
CA PRO A 81 -11.13 5.00 -5.83
C PRO A 81 -11.05 5.59 -7.24
N LEU A 82 -11.81 6.66 -7.53
CA LEU A 82 -11.85 7.26 -8.87
C LEU A 82 -10.67 8.20 -9.14
N ARG A 83 -10.26 8.97 -8.12
CA ARG A 83 -9.17 9.94 -8.23
C ARG A 83 -8.61 10.32 -6.87
N PRO A 84 -7.38 10.82 -6.79
CA PRO A 84 -6.85 11.46 -5.58
C PRO A 84 -7.70 12.64 -5.12
N ASP A 85 -7.98 12.68 -3.82
CA ASP A 85 -8.74 13.73 -3.12
C ASP A 85 -8.00 14.16 -1.85
N GLU A 86 -7.38 15.34 -1.90
CA GLU A 86 -6.57 15.91 -0.80
C GLU A 86 -7.41 16.11 0.48
N THR A 87 -8.73 16.27 0.38
CA THR A 87 -9.63 16.39 1.54
C THR A 87 -9.73 15.11 2.35
N LYS A 88 -9.36 13.96 1.77
CA LYS A 88 -9.27 12.69 2.49
C LYS A 88 -8.03 12.62 3.37
N ASN A 89 -6.96 13.33 3.02
CA ASN A 89 -5.72 13.33 3.79
C ASN A 89 -5.91 14.06 5.13
N CYS A 90 -5.66 13.36 6.25
CA CYS A 90 -5.75 13.96 7.58
C CYS A 90 -4.85 15.18 7.80
N PHE A 91 -3.77 15.32 7.03
CA PHE A 91 -2.87 16.47 7.10
C PHE A 91 -3.27 17.61 6.15
N GLY A 92 -4.22 17.38 5.24
CA GLY A 92 -4.63 18.37 4.24
C GLY A 92 -3.52 18.75 3.25
N VAL A 93 -2.56 17.85 3.01
CA VAL A 93 -1.44 18.07 2.08
C VAL A 93 -1.44 17.05 0.94
N LYS A 94 -0.84 17.45 -0.18
CA LYS A 94 -0.51 16.53 -1.27
C LYS A 94 0.71 15.69 -0.89
N SER A 95 0.56 14.37 -0.89
CA SER A 95 1.57 13.42 -0.38
C SER A 95 2.64 13.06 -1.40
N ARG A 96 2.47 13.44 -2.67
CA ARG A 96 3.33 12.99 -3.78
C ARG A 96 3.95 14.14 -4.54
N LEU A 97 5.23 13.97 -4.85
CA LEU A 97 5.94 14.81 -5.82
C LEU A 97 5.59 14.39 -7.26
N PRO A 98 5.55 15.34 -8.21
CA PRO A 98 5.35 15.02 -9.62
C PRO A 98 6.58 14.28 -10.18
N ARG A 99 6.39 13.44 -11.21
CA ARG A 99 7.45 12.63 -11.83
C ARG A 99 8.72 13.42 -12.18
N GLY A 100 8.59 14.68 -12.59
CA GLY A 100 9.73 15.55 -12.90
C GLY A 100 10.67 15.77 -11.72
N GLU A 101 10.14 15.93 -10.50
CA GLU A 101 10.96 16.05 -9.29
C GLU A 101 11.66 14.74 -8.96
N TRP A 102 10.99 13.59 -9.15
CA TRP A 102 11.62 12.28 -8.96
C TRP A 102 12.79 12.04 -9.90
N LEU A 103 12.65 12.45 -11.18
CA LEU A 103 13.74 12.40 -12.16
C LEU A 103 14.90 13.32 -11.76
N LYS A 104 14.60 14.55 -11.33
CA LYS A 104 15.59 15.53 -10.88
C LYS A 104 16.38 15.05 -9.67
N HIS A 105 15.74 14.35 -8.74
CA HIS A 105 16.40 13.74 -7.58
C HIS A 105 17.14 12.44 -7.90
N GLY A 106 17.03 11.92 -9.13
CA GLY A 106 17.65 10.66 -9.53
C GLY A 106 17.04 9.42 -8.86
N TRP A 107 15.78 9.51 -8.39
CA TRP A 107 15.08 8.40 -7.72
C TRP A 107 14.44 7.41 -8.68
N ILE A 108 14.34 7.77 -9.96
CA ILE A 108 13.91 6.87 -11.03
C ILE A 108 15.17 6.40 -11.75
N LEU A 109 15.46 5.11 -11.63
CA LEU A 109 16.62 4.50 -12.27
C LEU A 109 16.32 4.26 -13.75
N PRO A 110 17.18 4.72 -14.68
CA PRO A 110 16.90 4.69 -16.12
C PRO A 110 16.89 3.28 -16.75
N PHE A 111 17.46 2.29 -16.07
CA PHE A 111 17.52 0.89 -16.53
C PHE A 111 16.86 -0.10 -15.57
N ASP A 112 16.17 0.41 -14.55
CA ASP A 112 15.47 -0.46 -13.61
C ASP A 112 14.14 -0.86 -14.25
N PRO A 113 13.94 -2.13 -14.63
CA PRO A 113 12.58 -2.60 -14.86
C PRO A 113 11.79 -2.29 -13.58
N ASP A 114 10.57 -1.76 -13.68
CA ASP A 114 9.75 -1.56 -12.47
C ASP A 114 9.82 -2.87 -11.67
N PRO A 115 10.26 -2.87 -10.40
CA PRO A 115 10.40 -4.10 -9.64
C PRO A 115 9.05 -4.82 -9.45
N ARG A 116 7.94 -4.18 -9.82
CA ARG A 116 6.59 -4.76 -9.90
C ARG A 116 6.26 -5.35 -11.28
N GLY A 117 7.10 -5.22 -12.29
CA GLY A 117 6.87 -5.68 -13.67
C GLY A 117 6.76 -4.54 -14.67
#